data_AF-A0A532UUH0-F1
#
_entry.id   AF-A0A532UUH0-F1
#
_cell.length_a   1.000
_cell.length_b   1.000
_cell.length_c   1.000
_cell.angle_alpha   90.00
_cell.angle_beta   90.00
_cell.angle_gamma   90.00
#
_symmetry.space_group_name_H-M   'P 1'
#
loop_
_entity.id
_entity.type
_entity.pdbx_description
1 polymer ?
#
loop_
_entity_poly.entity_id
_entity_poly.type
_entity_poly.pdbx_seq_one_letter_code
_entity_poly.pdbx_strand_id
1 'polypeptide(L)'
;MGIIENAKEAVKLVQQIDNVELYRKILDLHSEAMELTEQLKKKDEMITQLRNALELKGKLVCKDSAYYLEDEKGRTDGPFCTKCFDVDKVKCRLVADNREPQVICPNCKVSFSSKPLYHYLRPDVEADRKKLLESIRHENMRREF
;
A
#
# COMPACT_ATOMS: atom_id res chain seq x y z
N MET A 1 -10.25 -4.15 -34.54
CA MET A 1 -10.59 -3.46 -35.80
C MET A 1 -11.13 -2.10 -35.40
N GLY A 2 -10.25 -1.11 -35.44
CA GLY A 2 -10.42 0.16 -34.74
C GLY A 2 -11.25 1.16 -35.52
N ILE A 3 -12.00 1.99 -34.81
CA ILE A 3 -12.77 3.13 -35.38
C ILE A 3 -11.88 4.01 -36.28
N ILE A 4 -10.57 4.08 -35.98
CA ILE A 4 -9.54 4.79 -36.76
C ILE A 4 -9.31 4.17 -38.14
N GLU A 5 -9.36 2.84 -38.28
CA GLU A 5 -9.20 2.14 -39.57
C GLU A 5 -10.42 2.38 -40.45
N ASN A 6 -11.62 2.27 -39.87
CA ASN A 6 -12.88 2.53 -40.58
C ASN A 6 -13.01 4.00 -41.03
N ALA A 7 -12.51 4.95 -40.22
CA ALA A 7 -12.48 6.36 -40.60
C ALA A 7 -11.55 6.61 -41.80
N LYS A 8 -10.37 5.97 -41.87
CA LYS A 8 -9.47 6.07 -43.02
C LYS A 8 -10.08 5.53 -44.31
N GLU A 9 -10.89 4.47 -44.21
CA GLU A 9 -11.61 3.92 -45.37
C GLU A 9 -12.73 4.86 -45.83
N ALA A 10 -13.47 5.47 -44.90
CA ALA A 10 -14.48 6.49 -45.22
C ALA A 10 -13.87 7.73 -45.89
N VAL A 11 -12.69 8.18 -45.45
CA VAL A 11 -11.94 9.27 -46.10
C VAL A 11 -11.63 8.94 -47.57
N LYS A 12 -11.19 7.71 -47.88
CA LYS A 12 -10.88 7.28 -49.25
C LYS A 12 -12.13 7.23 -50.14
N LEU A 13 -13.26 6.79 -49.60
CA LEU A 13 -14.53 6.75 -50.33
C LEU A 13 -15.06 8.16 -50.64
N VAL A 14 -14.88 9.10 -49.72
CA VAL A 14 -15.34 10.49 -49.89
C VAL A 14 -14.43 11.29 -50.82
N GLN A 15 -13.13 10.96 -50.90
CA GLN A 15 -12.22 11.52 -51.92
C GLN A 15 -12.68 11.26 -53.37
N GLN A 16 -13.44 10.19 -53.61
CA GLN A 16 -13.96 9.86 -54.95
C GLN A 16 -15.18 10.73 -55.36
N ILE A 17 -15.76 11.48 -54.43
CA ILE A 17 -17.03 12.22 -54.61
C ILE A 17 -16.80 13.75 -54.76
N ASP A 18 -15.53 14.21 -54.74
CA ASP A 18 -15.12 15.62 -54.91
C ASP A 18 -15.81 16.60 -53.93
N ASN A 19 -16.24 16.10 -52.77
CA ASN A 19 -16.89 16.90 -51.73
C ASN A 19 -15.89 17.27 -50.62
N VAL A 20 -15.20 18.40 -50.83
CA VAL A 20 -14.14 18.92 -49.95
C VAL A 20 -14.66 19.24 -48.53
N GLU A 21 -15.91 19.67 -48.37
CA GLU A 21 -16.49 19.90 -47.04
C GLU A 21 -16.67 18.61 -46.24
N LEU A 22 -17.12 17.56 -46.91
CA LEU A 22 -17.36 16.25 -46.30
C LEU A 22 -16.01 15.62 -45.89
N TYR A 23 -14.97 15.81 -46.70
CA TYR A 23 -13.60 15.41 -46.37
C TYR A 23 -13.06 16.11 -45.12
N ARG A 24 -13.25 17.44 -44.99
CA ARG A 24 -12.83 18.19 -43.79
C ARG A 24 -13.56 17.70 -42.54
N LYS A 25 -14.88 17.53 -42.59
CA LYS A 25 -15.65 17.01 -41.45
C LYS A 25 -15.19 15.62 -40.99
N ILE A 26 -14.81 14.75 -41.91
CA ILE A 26 -14.31 13.42 -41.53
C ILE A 26 -12.93 13.51 -40.89
N LEU A 27 -12.06 14.39 -41.38
CA LEU A 27 -10.74 14.62 -40.76
C LEU A 27 -10.87 15.23 -39.35
N ASP A 28 -11.81 16.15 -39.16
CA ASP A 28 -12.08 16.75 -37.85
C ASP A 28 -12.59 15.68 -36.87
N LEU A 29 -13.59 14.89 -37.29
CA LEU A 29 -14.09 13.76 -36.49
C LEU A 29 -13.00 12.71 -36.20
N HIS A 30 -12.09 12.47 -37.15
CA HIS A 30 -10.97 11.56 -36.94
C HIS A 30 -10.03 12.07 -35.86
N SER A 31 -9.73 13.37 -35.89
CA SER A 31 -8.86 14.03 -34.92
C SER A 31 -9.49 14.00 -33.53
N GLU A 32 -10.78 14.35 -33.41
CA GLU A 32 -11.53 14.25 -32.16
C GLU A 32 -11.57 12.81 -31.62
N ALA A 33 -11.79 11.82 -32.49
CA ALA A 33 -11.78 10.43 -32.09
C ALA A 33 -10.40 9.98 -31.58
N MET A 34 -9.30 10.44 -32.20
CA MET A 34 -7.95 10.15 -31.73
C MET A 34 -7.70 10.76 -30.34
N GLU A 35 -8.10 12.01 -30.12
CA GLU A 35 -7.99 12.67 -28.81
C GLU A 35 -8.77 11.94 -27.72
N LEU A 36 -10.01 11.55 -28.00
CA LEU A 36 -10.85 10.75 -27.08
C LEU A 36 -10.21 9.40 -26.76
N THR A 37 -9.64 8.73 -27.77
CA THR A 37 -8.98 7.43 -27.57
C THR A 37 -7.74 7.57 -26.69
N GLU A 38 -6.99 8.67 -26.85
CA GLU A 38 -5.82 8.93 -26.01
C GLU A 38 -6.21 9.31 -24.58
N GLN A 39 -7.28 10.09 -24.39
CA GLN A 39 -7.82 10.38 -23.07
C GLN A 39 -8.33 9.12 -22.36
N LEU A 40 -8.97 8.20 -23.08
CA LEU A 40 -9.40 6.91 -22.54
C LEU A 40 -8.20 6.08 -22.05
N LYS A 41 -7.15 5.97 -22.87
CA LYS A 41 -5.91 5.28 -22.46
C LYS A 41 -5.30 5.88 -21.19
N LYS A 42 -5.18 7.22 -21.12
CA LYS A 42 -4.66 7.93 -19.94
C LYS A 42 -5.53 7.66 -18.71
N LYS A 43 -6.86 7.63 -18.86
CA LYS A 43 -7.78 7.31 -17.77
C LYS A 43 -7.66 5.86 -17.31
N ASP A 44 -7.53 4.89 -18.23
CA ASP A 44 -7.35 3.48 -17.89
C ASP A 44 -6.02 3.22 -17.18
N GLU A 45 -4.94 3.88 -17.61
CA GLU A 45 -3.66 3.88 -16.91
C GLU A 45 -3.79 4.44 -15.49
N MET A 46 -4.47 5.58 -15.32
CA MET A 46 -4.74 6.18 -14.02
C MET A 46 -5.60 5.26 -13.13
N ILE A 47 -6.64 4.62 -13.68
CA ILE A 47 -7.47 3.64 -12.97
C ILE A 47 -6.62 2.46 -12.50
N THR A 48 -5.71 1.97 -13.34
CA THR A 48 -4.82 0.87 -13.01
C THR A 48 -3.85 1.27 -11.88
N GLN A 49 -3.27 2.46 -11.94
CA GLN A 49 -2.43 3.01 -10.87
C GLN A 49 -3.21 3.17 -9.55
N LEU A 50 -4.43 3.70 -9.61
CA LEU A 50 -5.30 3.85 -8.44
C LEU A 50 -5.72 2.51 -7.85
N ARG A 51 -5.98 1.49 -8.68
CA ARG A 51 -6.25 0.11 -8.24
C ARG A 51 -5.04 -0.50 -7.54
N ASN A 52 -3.84 -0.35 -8.10
CA ASN A 52 -2.61 -0.82 -7.44
C ASN A 52 -2.38 -0.10 -6.10
N ALA A 53 -2.69 1.19 -6.01
CA ALA A 53 -2.65 1.96 -4.77
C ALA A 53 -3.73 1.51 -3.76
N LEU A 54 -4.88 1.01 -4.22
CA LEU A 54 -5.95 0.44 -3.41
C LEU A 54 -5.67 -1.00 -2.97
N GLU A 55 -4.98 -1.82 -3.79
CA GLU A 55 -4.53 -3.16 -3.38
C GLU A 55 -3.54 -3.10 -2.21
N LEU A 56 -2.67 -2.09 -2.17
CA LEU A 56 -1.86 -1.78 -0.99
C LEU A 56 -2.69 -1.45 0.26
N LYS A 57 -3.93 -0.96 0.08
CA LYS A 57 -4.87 -0.67 1.16
C LYS A 57 -5.73 -1.86 1.58
N GLY A 58 -5.68 -2.99 0.85
CA GLY A 58 -6.66 -4.06 0.99
C GLY A 58 -6.79 -4.69 2.38
N LYS A 59 -5.74 -4.66 3.22
CA LYS A 59 -5.76 -5.26 4.58
C LYS A 59 -4.81 -4.60 5.56
N LEU A 60 -4.66 -3.27 5.46
CA LEU A 60 -3.82 -2.53 6.39
C LEU A 60 -4.61 -2.27 7.69
N VAL A 61 -4.29 -2.99 8.76
CA VAL A 61 -4.90 -2.82 10.08
C VAL A 61 -3.99 -1.97 10.95
N CYS A 62 -4.53 -0.90 11.53
CA CYS A 62 -3.82 -0.09 12.53
C CYS A 62 -4.10 -0.65 13.91
N LYS A 63 -3.05 -1.09 14.62
CA LYS A 63 -3.16 -1.57 16.00
C LYS A 63 -1.92 -1.16 16.79
N ASP A 64 -2.13 -0.75 18.05
CA ASP A 64 -1.06 -0.39 18.99
C ASP A 64 -0.08 0.70 18.49
N SER A 65 -0.56 1.60 17.62
CA SER A 65 0.23 2.64 16.92
C SER A 65 1.18 2.14 15.83
N ALA A 66 0.93 0.95 15.29
CA ALA A 66 1.63 0.41 14.13
C ALA A 66 0.64 -0.12 13.08
N TYR A 67 1.10 -0.22 11.84
CA TYR A 67 0.35 -0.89 10.78
C TYR A 67 0.73 -2.36 10.65
N TYR A 68 -0.27 -3.15 10.31
CA TYR A 68 -0.18 -4.57 10.04
C TYR A 68 -0.86 -4.87 8.71
N LEU A 69 -0.33 -5.83 7.98
CA LEU A 69 -0.95 -6.38 6.79
C LEU A 69 -1.55 -7.72 7.15
N GLU A 70 -2.86 -7.84 7.06
CA GLU A 70 -3.51 -9.14 7.17
C GLU A 70 -3.63 -9.77 5.78
N ASP A 71 -3.58 -11.10 5.68
CA ASP A 71 -3.91 -11.81 4.44
C ASP A 71 -5.33 -12.42 4.51
N GLU A 72 -5.79 -13.04 3.42
CA GLU A 72 -7.08 -13.77 3.38
C GLU A 72 -7.13 -15.01 4.26
N LYS A 73 -5.98 -15.46 4.77
CA LYS A 73 -5.84 -16.62 5.64
C LYS A 73 -5.69 -16.20 7.11
N GLY A 74 -5.84 -14.92 7.44
CA GLY A 74 -5.72 -14.38 8.79
C GLY A 74 -4.29 -14.29 9.31
N ARG A 75 -3.27 -14.43 8.46
CA ARG A 75 -1.87 -14.20 8.85
C ARG A 75 -1.60 -12.70 8.86
N THR A 76 -1.03 -12.23 9.95
CA THR A 76 -0.69 -10.82 10.16
C THR A 76 0.81 -10.62 9.95
N ASP A 77 1.19 -9.73 9.04
CA ASP A 77 2.56 -9.28 8.80
C ASP A 77 2.75 -7.84 9.31
N GLY A 78 3.79 -7.60 10.09
CA GLY A 78 4.08 -6.32 10.72
C GLY A 78 4.91 -6.51 11.99
N PRO A 79 5.05 -5.48 12.85
CA PRO A 79 4.50 -4.12 12.75
C PRO A 79 5.30 -3.18 11.83
N PHE A 80 4.59 -2.29 11.14
CA PHE A 80 5.15 -1.25 10.27
C PHE A 80 4.91 0.16 10.84
N CYS A 81 5.83 1.08 10.54
CA CYS A 81 5.72 2.48 10.95
C CYS A 81 4.59 3.20 10.19
N THR A 82 3.65 3.79 10.93
CA THR A 82 2.52 4.56 10.38
C THR A 82 2.99 5.77 9.58
N LYS A 83 3.88 6.61 10.14
CA LYS A 83 4.43 7.79 9.44
C LYS A 83 5.12 7.43 8.12
N CYS A 84 5.98 6.39 8.12
CA CYS A 84 6.68 5.98 6.91
C CYS A 84 5.73 5.47 5.83
N PHE A 85 4.64 4.81 6.25
CA PHE A 85 3.62 4.33 5.32
C PHE A 85 2.70 5.46 4.82
N ASP A 86 2.33 6.40 5.70
CA ASP A 86 1.38 7.47 5.39
C ASP A 86 2.00 8.60 4.58
N VAL A 87 3.21 9.03 4.95
CA VAL A 87 3.90 10.17 4.35
C VAL A 87 4.80 9.69 3.21
N ASP A 88 5.71 8.78 3.52
CA ASP A 88 6.78 8.38 2.61
C ASP A 88 6.35 7.23 1.67
N LYS A 89 5.15 6.66 1.87
CA LYS A 89 4.59 5.51 1.13
C LYS A 89 5.49 4.27 1.11
N VAL A 90 6.37 4.13 2.11
CA VAL A 90 7.29 3.00 2.24
C VAL A 90 6.93 2.11 3.43
N LYS A 91 7.02 0.81 3.23
CA LYS A 91 6.84 -0.20 4.28
C LYS A 91 8.11 -0.33 5.10
N CYS A 92 8.16 0.34 6.25
CA CYS A 92 9.28 0.27 7.18
C CYS A 92 8.90 -0.54 8.43
N ARG A 93 9.57 -1.67 8.66
CA ARG A 93 9.34 -2.53 9.83
C ARG A 93 9.87 -1.85 11.10
N LEU A 94 9.07 -1.85 12.15
CA LEU A 94 9.47 -1.35 13.46
C LEU A 94 10.37 -2.38 14.17
N VAL A 95 11.27 -1.90 15.01
CA VAL A 95 12.18 -2.72 15.82
C VAL A 95 12.03 -2.34 17.30
N ALA A 96 12.28 -3.28 18.20
CA ALA A 96 12.35 -2.97 19.63
C ALA A 96 13.77 -2.50 19.98
N ASP A 97 13.86 -1.53 20.88
CA ASP A 97 15.13 -1.19 21.51
C ASP A 97 15.57 -2.34 22.44
N ASN A 98 16.88 -2.53 22.58
CA ASN A 98 17.46 -3.54 23.46
C ASN A 98 17.65 -3.04 24.90
N ARG A 99 17.70 -1.71 25.10
CA ARG A 99 18.03 -1.08 26.38
C ARG A 99 16.80 -0.61 27.12
N GLU A 100 15.83 -0.09 26.38
CA GLU A 100 14.61 0.48 26.92
C GLU A 100 13.38 -0.19 26.30
N PRO A 101 12.22 -0.20 26.99
CA PRO A 101 10.97 -0.75 26.47
C PRO A 101 10.34 0.19 25.43
N GLN A 102 11.11 0.53 24.40
CA GLN A 102 10.73 1.43 23.31
C GLN A 102 10.70 0.67 21.99
N VAL A 103 9.83 1.13 21.11
CA VAL A 103 9.75 0.69 19.72
C VAL A 103 10.27 1.82 18.85
N ILE A 104 11.14 1.49 17.90
CA ILE A 104 11.87 2.44 17.06
C ILE A 104 11.60 2.14 15.60
N CYS A 105 11.41 3.19 14.81
CA CYS A 105 11.45 3.08 13.36
C CYS A 105 12.89 3.33 12.84
N PRO A 106 13.51 2.38 12.10
CA PRO A 106 14.86 2.58 11.59
C PRO A 106 14.94 3.64 10.49
N ASN A 107 13.84 3.93 9.79
CA ASN A 107 13.80 4.94 8.73
C ASN A 107 13.63 6.36 9.30
N CYS A 108 12.53 6.63 10.01
CA CYS A 108 12.24 7.98 10.50
C CYS A 108 12.81 8.28 11.89
N LYS A 109 13.42 7.29 12.56
CA LYS A 109 14.07 7.39 13.89
C LYS A 109 13.14 7.84 15.03
N VAL A 110 11.83 7.83 14.81
CA VAL A 110 10.85 8.05 15.87
C VAL A 110 10.85 6.84 16.79
N SER A 111 10.94 7.09 18.09
CA SER A 111 10.75 6.09 19.14
C SER A 111 9.50 6.38 19.95
N PHE A 112 8.82 5.33 20.43
CA PHE A 112 7.65 5.46 21.29
C PHE A 112 7.49 4.23 22.18
N SER A 113 6.87 4.42 23.35
CA SER A 113 6.61 3.34 24.30
C SER A 113 5.26 2.67 24.00
N SER A 114 5.28 1.41 23.60
CA SER A 114 4.09 0.58 23.48
C SER A 114 4.41 -0.80 24.02
N LYS A 115 3.88 -1.13 25.20
CA LYS A 115 4.06 -2.46 25.83
C LYS A 115 3.64 -3.61 24.91
N PRO A 116 2.42 -3.60 24.31
CA PRO A 116 2.01 -4.71 23.43
C PRO A 116 2.93 -4.87 22.21
N LEU A 117 3.35 -3.77 21.57
CA LEU A 117 4.29 -3.85 20.45
C LEU A 117 5.68 -4.31 20.87
N TYR A 118 6.18 -3.81 21.99
CA TYR A 118 7.49 -4.18 22.50
C TYR A 118 7.55 -5.69 22.80
N HIS A 119 6.53 -6.24 23.45
CA HIS A 119 6.46 -7.68 23.71
C HIS A 119 6.21 -8.52 22.45
N TYR A 120 5.45 -8.00 21.47
CA TYR A 120 5.32 -8.64 20.16
C TYR A 120 6.67 -8.76 19.45
N LEU A 121 7.50 -7.71 19.51
CA LEU A 121 8.82 -7.68 18.91
C LEU A 121 9.89 -8.42 19.74
N ARG A 122 9.70 -8.52 21.05
CA ARG A 122 10.61 -9.15 22.02
C ARG A 122 9.87 -10.07 22.99
N PRO A 123 9.37 -11.22 22.51
CA PRO A 123 8.64 -12.17 23.36
C PRO A 123 9.53 -12.84 24.41
N ASP A 124 10.86 -12.84 24.21
CA ASP A 124 11.88 -13.31 25.14
C ASP A 124 11.82 -12.58 26.49
N VAL A 125 11.65 -11.26 26.45
CA VAL A 125 11.68 -10.40 27.65
C VAL A 125 10.51 -10.72 28.59
N GLU A 126 9.33 -11.01 28.05
CA GLU A 126 8.17 -11.42 28.86
C GLU A 126 8.36 -12.80 29.48
N ALA A 127 8.94 -13.74 28.73
CA ALA A 127 9.21 -15.09 29.22
C ALA A 127 10.22 -15.06 30.38
N ASP A 128 11.30 -14.28 30.25
CA ASP A 128 12.33 -14.17 31.29
C ASP A 128 11.81 -13.46 32.54
N ARG A 129 10.95 -12.45 32.37
CA ARG A 129 10.27 -11.80 33.50
C ARG A 129 9.43 -12.79 34.31
N LYS A 130 8.69 -13.70 33.66
CA LYS A 130 7.89 -14.72 34.35
C LYS A 130 8.77 -15.68 35.15
N LYS A 131 9.85 -16.20 34.54
CA LYS A 131 10.81 -17.08 35.22
C LYS A 131 11.43 -16.40 36.45
N LEU A 132 11.78 -15.12 36.34
CA LEU A 132 12.34 -14.36 37.45
C LEU A 132 11.34 -14.22 38.60
N LEU A 133 10.08 -13.89 38.30
CA LEU A 133 9.02 -13.79 39.31
C LEU A 133 8.73 -15.13 40.00
N GLU A 134 8.74 -16.23 39.26
CA GLU A 134 8.62 -17.58 39.80
C GLU A 134 9.80 -17.90 40.73
N SER A 135 11.02 -17.55 40.32
CA SER A 135 12.24 -17.76 41.13
C SER A 135 12.16 -16.99 42.45
N ILE A 136 11.77 -15.71 42.41
CA ILE A 136 11.57 -14.87 43.60
C ILE A 136 10.47 -15.46 44.50
N ARG A 137 9.36 -15.95 43.92
CA ARG A 137 8.28 -16.58 44.69
C ARG A 137 8.78 -17.85 45.40
N HIS A 138 9.59 -18.68 44.73
CA HIS A 138 10.18 -19.88 45.34
C HIS A 138 11.17 -19.53 46.45
N GLU A 139 11.98 -18.48 46.29
CA GLU A 139 12.90 -18.02 47.34
C GLU A 139 12.17 -17.47 48.57
N ASN A 140 11.11 -16.68 48.37
CA ASN A 140 10.32 -16.14 49.49
C ASN A 140 9.60 -17.26 50.25
N MET A 141 9.05 -18.25 49.55
CA MET A 141 8.43 -19.42 50.18
C MET A 141 9.44 -20.24 50.99
N ARG A 142 10.71 -20.30 50.58
CA ARG A 142 11.78 -20.95 51.36
C ARG A 142 12.25 -20.16 52.59
N ARG A 143 11.96 -18.86 52.66
CA ARG A 143 12.32 -17.99 53.80
C ARG A 143 11.25 -17.94 54.89
N GLU A 144 10.04 -18.39 54.58
CA GLU A 144 8.88 -18.40 55.49
C GLU A 144 8.74 -19.73 56.28
N PHE A 145 9.62 -20.70 56.04
CA PHE A 145 9.78 -21.94 56.81
C PHE A 145 11.17 -21.98 57.47
#